data_AF-H0XZP9-F1
#
_entry.id   AF-H0XZP9-F1
#
_cell.length_a   1.000
_cell.length_b   1.000
_cell.length_c   1.000
_cell.angle_alpha   90.00
_cell.angle_beta   90.00
_cell.angle_gamma   90.00
#
_symmetry.space_group_name_H-M   'P 1'
#
loop_
_entity.id
_entity.type
_entity.pdbx_description
1 polymer ?
#
loop_
_entity_poly.entity_id
_entity_poly.type
_entity_poly.pdbx_seq_one_letter_code
_entity_poly.pdbx_strand_id
1 'polypeptide(L)'
;SCALVAASDRINCYPEPEGNETTCMKRGCHWCVTEDTKVPFCFYNSKHGYVITSQPQKTQLGWRVLLRKRDNISLFGDDISPVAMDIEFHTKNRLRFKIYDPGKKRFEVPLRIEPPLNAAIDLLYDIEVTSEVITQFRVIRKKTKTVLWETFLGGLIFSNQFMQMMTAIPSTTIYGFGEHEHPSFKHDMNFIQYGMFSRAQSPVQAFSNLYGVHPFYMCIENDFNAHGVLFLNSNAQDVTLSPYPALTFRTIGGILDFYMFLGPTPENVVQQYTAAVGRSFLPPYWSLGFQLSRWGYNSIDVLKKTVGRLKYYDIPHDVQFGDIDYMERHMDFTYDKTNFAGLPEFIKELKNSGMHYIIVLDPFLTKDEPQGIYKPYELGQEMGIWVKNSDGNTPAVGKAWPPGYSVFPDYTNPRTVEWWIHMCVEFKRILDFDGICIDMNEPTNFGTGQMPGCDKNIINYPPYVPDFLCNY
;
A
#
# COMPACT_ATOMS: atom_id res chain seq x y z
N SER A 1 1.43 -21.87 31.08
CA SER A 1 1.93 -20.82 31.99
C SER A 1 2.96 -19.99 31.24
N CYS A 2 3.31 -18.80 31.73
CA CYS A 2 4.30 -17.91 31.11
C CYS A 2 5.68 -18.53 30.84
N ALA A 3 6.00 -19.64 31.51
CA ALA A 3 7.24 -20.37 31.32
C ALA A 3 7.25 -21.28 30.08
N LEU A 4 6.11 -21.50 29.40
CA LEU A 4 6.00 -22.46 28.30
C LEU A 4 6.24 -21.85 26.90
N VAL A 5 6.18 -20.53 26.76
CA VAL A 5 6.37 -19.83 25.47
C VAL A 5 7.45 -18.77 25.66
N ALA A 6 8.57 -18.90 24.93
CA ALA A 6 9.66 -17.94 24.98
C ALA A 6 9.16 -16.56 24.53
N ALA A 7 9.75 -15.49 25.07
CA ALA A 7 9.37 -14.12 24.73
C ALA A 7 9.41 -13.85 23.23
N SER A 8 10.43 -14.38 22.54
CA SER A 8 10.62 -14.28 21.08
C SER A 8 9.49 -14.87 20.24
N ASP A 9 8.76 -15.84 20.79
CA ASP A 9 7.77 -16.65 20.06
C ASP A 9 6.34 -16.16 20.31
N ARG A 10 6.18 -15.11 21.15
CA ARG A 10 4.86 -14.57 21.51
C ARG A 10 4.26 -13.79 20.35
N ILE A 11 3.07 -14.21 19.93
CA ILE A 11 2.28 -13.52 18.92
C ILE A 11 1.21 -12.69 19.64
N ASN A 12 1.22 -11.37 19.43
CA ASN A 12 0.34 -10.46 20.14
C ASN A 12 -1.16 -10.75 19.87
N CYS A 13 -1.91 -11.07 20.91
CA CYS A 13 -3.37 -11.29 20.88
C CYS A 13 -4.17 -10.03 21.31
N TYR A 14 -3.46 -9.03 21.83
CA TYR A 14 -4.02 -7.74 22.19
C TYR A 14 -3.23 -6.64 21.47
N PRO A 15 -3.43 -6.50 20.14
CA PRO A 15 -2.73 -5.53 19.33
C PRO A 15 -3.04 -4.07 19.65
N GLU A 16 -4.10 -3.79 20.42
CA GLU A 16 -4.48 -2.44 20.83
C GLU A 16 -3.70 -1.98 22.08
N PRO A 17 -3.55 -0.65 22.31
CA PRO A 17 -2.70 -0.13 23.38
C PRO A 17 -3.22 -0.38 24.81
N GLU A 18 -4.53 -0.61 25.00
CA GLU A 18 -5.18 -0.58 26.33
C GLU A 18 -5.46 -1.99 26.93
N GLY A 19 -4.49 -2.91 26.84
CA GLY A 19 -4.64 -4.28 27.32
C GLY A 19 -4.41 -4.47 28.82
N ASN A 20 -5.17 -5.38 29.45
CA ASN A 20 -4.91 -5.86 30.82
C ASN A 20 -5.19 -7.36 30.93
N GLU A 21 -4.85 -7.95 32.08
CA GLU A 21 -5.01 -9.39 32.32
C GLU A 21 -6.45 -9.87 32.08
N THR A 22 -7.43 -9.10 32.53
CA THR A 22 -8.84 -9.46 32.40
C THR A 22 -9.28 -9.45 30.94
N THR A 23 -8.91 -8.41 30.18
CA THR A 23 -9.27 -8.31 28.75
C THR A 23 -8.55 -9.36 27.91
N CYS A 24 -7.28 -9.66 28.23
CA CYS A 24 -6.52 -10.72 27.59
C CYS A 24 -7.15 -12.10 27.81
N MET A 25 -7.50 -12.44 29.06
CA MET A 25 -8.12 -13.72 29.38
C MET A 25 -9.52 -13.86 28.78
N LYS A 26 -10.29 -12.76 28.63
CA LYS A 26 -11.57 -12.75 27.93
C LYS A 26 -11.45 -13.13 26.45
N ARG A 27 -10.33 -12.79 25.80
CA ARG A 27 -9.98 -13.27 24.46
C ARG A 27 -9.49 -14.72 24.45
N GLY A 28 -9.51 -15.40 25.58
CA GLY A 28 -8.98 -16.74 25.71
C GLY A 28 -7.47 -16.81 25.45
N CYS A 29 -6.74 -15.71 25.65
CA CYS A 29 -5.29 -15.64 25.43
C CYS A 29 -4.50 -15.80 26.74
N HIS A 30 -3.17 -15.90 26.62
CA HIS A 30 -2.28 -15.99 27.77
C HIS A 30 -1.76 -14.59 28.16
N TRP A 31 -1.92 -14.26 29.43
CA TRP A 31 -1.36 -13.04 30.03
C TRP A 31 -0.05 -13.35 30.76
N CYS A 32 0.97 -12.54 30.50
CA CYS A 32 2.26 -12.60 31.16
C CYS A 32 2.83 -11.19 31.35
N VAL A 33 3.18 -10.86 32.59
CA VAL A 33 3.91 -9.63 32.90
C VAL A 33 5.29 -9.69 32.25
N THR A 34 5.72 -8.56 31.67
CA THR A 34 7.02 -8.38 31.02
C THR A 34 7.53 -6.98 31.33
N GLU A 35 8.83 -6.85 31.59
CA GLU A 35 9.49 -5.55 31.76
C GLU A 35 9.90 -4.93 30.42
N ASP A 36 10.05 -5.76 29.38
CA ASP A 36 10.27 -5.31 28.02
C ASP A 36 8.92 -4.98 27.37
N THR A 37 8.71 -3.70 27.07
CA THR A 37 7.48 -3.17 26.48
C THR A 37 7.26 -3.61 25.04
N LYS A 38 8.29 -4.11 24.36
CA LYS A 38 8.19 -4.63 23.00
C LYS A 38 7.66 -6.06 22.95
N VAL A 39 7.86 -6.82 24.02
CA VAL A 39 7.40 -8.21 24.12
C VAL A 39 5.90 -8.20 24.41
N PRO A 40 5.07 -8.97 23.67
CA PRO A 40 3.65 -9.04 23.97
C PRO A 40 3.37 -9.57 25.38
N PHE A 41 2.63 -8.78 26.16
CA PHE A 41 2.10 -9.19 27.47
C PHE A 41 0.90 -10.13 27.33
N CYS A 42 0.14 -10.02 26.22
CA CYS A 42 -1.00 -10.86 25.90
C CYS A 42 -0.75 -11.56 24.56
N PHE A 43 -0.74 -12.89 24.55
CA PHE A 43 -0.42 -13.65 23.34
C PHE A 43 -1.33 -14.84 23.14
N TYR A 44 -1.47 -15.25 21.88
CA TYR A 44 -2.35 -16.35 21.50
C TYR A 44 -1.96 -17.65 22.20
N ASN A 45 -2.98 -18.47 22.47
CA ASN A 45 -2.82 -19.87 22.84
C ASN A 45 -3.22 -20.79 21.68
N SER A 46 -3.17 -22.11 21.91
CA SER A 46 -3.53 -23.12 20.91
C SER A 46 -5.03 -23.25 20.61
N LYS A 47 -5.91 -22.40 21.18
CA LYS A 47 -7.37 -22.53 21.05
C LYS A 47 -7.94 -21.78 19.84
N HIS A 48 -7.19 -20.82 19.30
CA HIS A 48 -7.66 -19.97 18.21
C HIS A 48 -7.58 -20.67 16.85
N GLY A 49 -8.15 -20.01 15.84
CA GLY A 49 -7.87 -20.23 14.44
C GLY A 49 -8.69 -21.30 13.77
N TYR A 50 -8.13 -21.90 12.71
CA TYR A 50 -8.86 -22.74 11.76
C TYR A 50 -8.29 -24.16 11.67
N VAL A 51 -9.16 -25.11 11.33
CA VAL A 51 -8.85 -26.51 11.01
C VAL A 51 -9.26 -26.83 9.59
N ILE A 52 -8.53 -27.76 8.97
CA ILE A 52 -9.00 -28.44 7.76
C ILE A 52 -10.11 -29.39 8.14
N THR A 53 -11.22 -29.34 7.41
CA THR A 53 -12.39 -30.19 7.69
C THR A 53 -12.76 -31.12 6.55
N SER A 54 -12.04 -31.03 5.43
CA SER A 54 -12.23 -31.89 4.26
C SER A 54 -10.92 -32.13 3.54
N GLN A 55 -10.85 -33.21 2.76
CA GLN A 55 -9.70 -33.49 1.92
C GLN A 55 -9.46 -32.33 0.94
N PRO A 56 -8.19 -31.90 0.73
CA PRO A 56 -7.85 -30.90 -0.28
C PRO A 56 -8.43 -31.30 -1.65
N GLN A 57 -9.09 -30.35 -2.30
CA GLN A 57 -9.73 -30.53 -3.60
C GLN A 57 -8.78 -30.08 -4.70
N LYS A 58 -8.58 -30.89 -5.74
CA LYS A 58 -7.76 -30.50 -6.89
C LYS A 58 -8.50 -29.44 -7.72
N THR A 59 -7.79 -28.38 -8.11
CA THR A 59 -8.28 -27.35 -9.03
C THR A 59 -7.43 -27.36 -10.32
N GLN A 60 -7.79 -26.54 -11.30
CA GLN A 60 -7.01 -26.40 -12.54
C GLN A 60 -5.57 -25.89 -12.29
N LEU A 61 -5.40 -25.01 -11.29
CA LEU A 61 -4.13 -24.35 -10.99
C LEU A 61 -3.40 -24.94 -9.77
N GLY A 62 -4.05 -25.81 -9.01
CA GLY A 62 -3.43 -26.46 -7.85
C GLY A 62 -4.47 -27.10 -6.93
N TRP A 63 -4.65 -26.55 -5.74
CA TRP A 63 -5.47 -27.15 -4.69
C TRP A 63 -6.35 -26.12 -3.99
N ARG A 64 -7.51 -26.56 -3.50
CA ARG A 64 -8.41 -25.82 -2.62
C ARG A 64 -8.57 -26.57 -1.32
N VAL A 65 -8.41 -25.86 -0.21
CA VAL A 65 -8.55 -26.39 1.14
C VAL A 65 -9.66 -25.63 1.86
N LEU A 66 -10.66 -26.34 2.40
CA LEU A 66 -11.72 -25.74 3.19
C LEU A 66 -11.35 -25.72 4.68
N LEU A 67 -11.35 -24.53 5.25
CA LEU A 67 -10.98 -24.26 6.62
C LEU A 67 -12.21 -23.85 7.44
N ARG A 68 -12.37 -24.42 8.64
CA ARG A 68 -13.41 -24.00 9.60
C ARG A 68 -12.77 -23.49 10.86
N LYS A 69 -13.35 -22.42 11.41
CA LYS A 69 -12.95 -21.86 12.70
C LYS A 69 -13.13 -22.94 13.79
N ARG A 70 -12.13 -23.07 14.67
CA ARG A 70 -12.04 -24.09 15.74
C ARG A 70 -12.91 -23.75 16.95
N ASP A 71 -13.02 -22.47 17.24
CA ASP A 71 -13.61 -21.92 18.44
C ASP A 71 -14.72 -20.91 18.12
N ASN A 72 -15.43 -20.48 19.16
CA ASN A 72 -16.47 -19.45 19.09
C ASN A 72 -15.99 -18.10 19.65
N ILE A 73 -14.69 -17.93 19.93
CA ILE A 73 -14.11 -16.71 20.48
C ILE A 73 -13.95 -15.70 19.36
N SER A 74 -14.69 -14.60 19.44
CA SER A 74 -14.53 -13.48 18.51
C SER A 74 -13.67 -12.39 19.14
N LEU A 75 -12.68 -11.90 18.39
CA LEU A 75 -11.86 -10.76 18.84
C LEU A 75 -12.53 -9.43 18.48
N PHE A 76 -13.04 -9.32 17.25
CA PHE A 76 -13.51 -8.07 16.66
C PHE A 76 -14.92 -8.19 16.01
N GLY A 77 -15.64 -9.27 16.28
CA GLY A 77 -16.96 -9.53 15.67
C GLY A 77 -16.87 -10.04 14.23
N ASP A 78 -18.02 -10.43 13.67
CA ASP A 78 -18.21 -10.81 12.26
C ASP A 78 -17.20 -11.82 11.70
N ASP A 79 -16.87 -12.84 12.49
CA ASP A 79 -16.01 -13.94 12.08
C ASP A 79 -16.60 -14.71 10.90
N ILE A 80 -15.74 -15.11 9.95
CA ILE A 80 -16.15 -15.80 8.73
C ILE A 80 -15.71 -17.26 8.82
N SER A 81 -16.67 -18.18 8.73
CA SER A 81 -16.42 -19.61 8.72
C SER A 81 -17.54 -20.34 7.97
N PRO A 82 -17.24 -21.26 7.04
CA PRO A 82 -15.90 -21.65 6.59
C PRO A 82 -15.22 -20.58 5.73
N VAL A 83 -13.89 -20.67 5.59
CA VAL A 83 -13.10 -19.95 4.58
C VAL A 83 -12.42 -20.95 3.65
N ALA A 84 -12.14 -20.54 2.41
CA ALA A 84 -11.43 -21.35 1.43
C ALA A 84 -10.00 -20.83 1.25
N MET A 85 -9.04 -21.74 1.18
CA MET A 85 -7.65 -21.45 0.81
C MET A 85 -7.37 -22.06 -0.57
N ASP A 86 -7.14 -21.23 -1.57
CA ASP A 86 -6.68 -21.67 -2.89
C ASP A 86 -5.16 -21.57 -2.95
N ILE A 87 -4.50 -22.61 -3.46
CA ILE A 87 -3.05 -22.72 -3.66
C ILE A 87 -2.84 -22.95 -5.14
N GLU A 88 -2.23 -21.97 -5.82
CA GLU A 88 -2.10 -21.93 -7.28
C GLU A 88 -0.63 -21.93 -7.69
N PHE A 89 -0.25 -22.90 -8.54
CA PHE A 89 1.09 -23.05 -9.08
C PHE A 89 1.24 -22.22 -10.34
N HIS A 90 1.60 -20.94 -10.20
CA HIS A 90 1.64 -19.99 -11.31
C HIS A 90 2.80 -20.27 -12.27
N THR A 91 4.00 -20.47 -11.74
CA THR A 91 5.20 -20.81 -12.52
C THR A 91 6.10 -21.71 -11.69
N LYS A 92 7.20 -22.22 -12.26
CA LYS A 92 8.18 -23.02 -11.50
C LYS A 92 8.75 -22.32 -10.25
N ASN A 93 8.70 -20.99 -10.22
CA ASN A 93 9.28 -20.13 -9.19
C ASN A 93 8.29 -19.11 -8.60
N ARG A 94 7.01 -19.14 -9.00
CA ARG A 94 5.96 -18.27 -8.46
C ARG A 94 4.77 -19.10 -7.98
N LEU A 95 4.47 -18.95 -6.70
CA LEU A 95 3.30 -19.51 -6.02
C LEU A 95 2.32 -18.39 -5.71
N ARG A 96 1.02 -18.66 -5.80
CA ARG A 96 0.01 -17.83 -5.15
C ARG A 96 -0.75 -18.70 -4.14
N PHE A 97 -1.06 -18.15 -2.99
CA PHE A 97 -2.08 -18.72 -2.13
C PHE A 97 -2.98 -17.62 -1.59
N LYS A 98 -4.29 -17.86 -1.58
CA LYS A 98 -5.28 -16.89 -1.12
C LYS A 98 -6.28 -17.52 -0.16
N ILE A 99 -6.62 -16.81 0.91
CA ILE A 99 -7.70 -17.17 1.83
C ILE A 99 -8.83 -16.17 1.70
N TYR A 100 -10.04 -16.66 1.47
CA TYR A 100 -11.21 -15.84 1.18
C TYR A 100 -12.52 -16.51 1.66
N ASP A 101 -13.59 -15.73 1.68
CA ASP A 101 -14.95 -16.21 1.96
C ASP A 101 -15.55 -16.85 0.69
N PRO A 102 -15.81 -18.17 0.67
CA PRO A 102 -16.38 -18.83 -0.51
C PRO A 102 -17.88 -18.56 -0.68
N GLY A 103 -18.58 -18.08 0.36
CA GLY A 103 -20.02 -17.81 0.34
C GLY A 103 -20.37 -16.35 -0.01
N LYS A 104 -19.43 -15.42 0.19
CA LYS A 104 -19.64 -14.00 -0.09
C LYS A 104 -18.42 -13.37 -0.76
N LYS A 105 -18.63 -12.70 -1.89
CA LYS A 105 -17.57 -11.93 -2.55
C LYS A 105 -17.09 -10.81 -1.62
N ARG A 106 -15.78 -10.71 -1.44
CA ARG A 106 -15.11 -9.65 -0.68
C ARG A 106 -14.30 -8.79 -1.64
N PHE A 107 -13.86 -7.63 -1.15
CA PHE A 107 -12.98 -6.76 -1.92
C PHE A 107 -11.65 -7.49 -2.22
N GLU A 108 -11.27 -7.52 -3.50
CA GLU A 108 -9.97 -7.98 -3.98
C GLU A 108 -9.35 -6.82 -4.75
N VAL A 109 -8.05 -6.60 -4.57
CA VAL A 109 -7.35 -5.51 -5.27
C VAL A 109 -7.46 -5.74 -6.77
N PRO A 110 -7.93 -4.76 -7.57
CA PRO A 110 -8.11 -4.92 -9.01
C PRO A 110 -6.78 -4.86 -9.80
N LEU A 111 -5.69 -5.39 -9.23
CA LEU A 111 -4.41 -5.54 -9.91
C LEU A 111 -4.39 -6.85 -10.70
N ARG A 112 -4.19 -6.77 -12.01
CA ARG A 112 -4.20 -7.94 -12.89
C ARG A 112 -2.83 -8.62 -12.95
N ILE A 113 -2.64 -9.64 -12.12
CA ILE A 113 -1.53 -10.59 -12.24
C ILE A 113 -2.06 -11.81 -13.00
N GLU A 114 -1.71 -11.93 -14.28
CA GLU A 114 -2.27 -12.99 -15.14
C GLU A 114 -1.90 -14.39 -14.61
N PRO A 115 -2.91 -15.23 -14.30
CA PRO A 115 -2.65 -16.62 -13.97
C PRO A 115 -2.24 -17.40 -15.23
N PRO A 116 -1.49 -18.49 -15.09
CA PRO A 116 -1.23 -19.38 -16.22
C PRO A 116 -2.52 -20.12 -16.63
N LEU A 117 -2.53 -20.68 -17.84
CA LEU A 117 -3.65 -21.52 -18.31
C LEU A 117 -3.77 -22.84 -17.52
N ASN A 118 -2.67 -23.37 -17.00
CA ASN A 118 -2.61 -24.62 -16.25
C ASN A 118 -1.58 -24.47 -15.12
N ALA A 119 -1.73 -25.30 -14.08
CA ALA A 119 -0.72 -25.43 -13.03
C ALA A 119 0.67 -25.70 -13.62
N ALA A 120 1.67 -24.96 -13.13
CA ALA A 120 3.06 -25.19 -13.51
C ALA A 120 3.56 -26.56 -13.01
N ILE A 121 4.44 -27.17 -13.81
CA ILE A 121 5.18 -28.39 -13.46
C ILE A 121 6.63 -28.05 -13.09
N ASP A 122 7.39 -29.02 -12.59
CA ASP A 122 8.81 -28.87 -12.25
C ASP A 122 9.10 -27.72 -11.27
N LEU A 123 8.23 -27.60 -10.27
CA LEU A 123 8.28 -26.56 -9.26
C LEU A 123 9.60 -26.59 -8.47
N LEU A 124 10.18 -25.42 -8.19
CA LEU A 124 11.34 -25.24 -7.31
C LEU A 124 10.97 -25.30 -5.82
N TYR A 125 9.69 -25.48 -5.52
CA TYR A 125 9.15 -25.56 -4.19
C TYR A 125 8.20 -26.76 -4.04
N ASP A 126 8.08 -27.21 -2.81
CA ASP A 126 7.11 -28.19 -2.33
C ASP A 126 6.09 -27.48 -1.42
N ILE A 127 4.85 -27.97 -1.42
CA ILE A 127 3.78 -27.48 -0.54
C ILE A 127 3.37 -28.62 0.39
N GLU A 128 3.29 -28.30 1.68
CA GLU A 128 2.77 -29.23 2.67
C GLU A 128 1.61 -28.60 3.43
N VAL A 129 0.55 -29.37 3.56
CA VAL A 129 -0.65 -29.02 4.33
C VAL A 129 -0.96 -30.18 5.25
N THR A 130 -0.64 -30.05 6.54
CA THR A 130 -0.79 -31.13 7.54
C THR A 130 -1.88 -30.79 8.55
N SER A 131 -2.48 -31.81 9.17
CA SER A 131 -3.63 -31.62 10.08
C SER A 131 -3.65 -32.62 11.25
N GLU A 132 -2.50 -32.96 11.82
CA GLU A 132 -2.41 -34.00 12.86
C GLU A 132 -2.84 -33.51 14.26
N VAL A 133 -2.53 -32.26 14.63
CA VAL A 133 -2.99 -31.63 15.90
C VAL A 133 -3.30 -30.15 15.68
N ILE A 134 -2.37 -29.43 15.05
CA ILE A 134 -2.66 -28.12 14.48
C ILE A 134 -2.35 -28.12 12.99
N THR A 135 -3.23 -27.44 12.25
CA THR A 135 -3.11 -27.30 10.81
C THR A 135 -1.94 -26.39 10.48
N GLN A 136 -1.01 -26.89 9.68
CA GLN A 136 0.15 -26.14 9.21
C GLN A 136 0.11 -26.05 7.68
N PHE A 137 0.52 -24.91 7.14
CA PHE A 137 0.81 -24.73 5.73
C PHE A 137 2.27 -24.30 5.58
N ARG A 138 3.02 -25.07 4.78
CA ARG A 138 4.45 -24.85 4.53
C ARG A 138 4.74 -24.71 3.05
N VAL A 139 5.61 -23.77 2.72
CA VAL A 139 6.26 -23.65 1.41
C VAL A 139 7.74 -23.94 1.59
N ILE A 140 8.23 -24.96 0.90
CA ILE A 140 9.57 -25.52 1.13
C ILE A 140 10.37 -25.42 -0.16
N ARG A 141 11.60 -24.89 -0.10
CA ARG A 141 12.52 -24.93 -1.23
C ARG A 141 12.91 -26.37 -1.54
N LYS A 142 12.55 -26.87 -2.72
CA LYS A 142 12.70 -28.29 -3.08
C LYS A 142 14.14 -28.80 -2.99
N LYS A 143 15.10 -27.96 -3.42
CA LYS A 143 16.52 -28.32 -3.53
C LYS A 143 17.22 -28.43 -2.17
N THR A 144 16.98 -27.48 -1.28
CA THR A 144 17.71 -27.34 -0.01
C THR A 144 16.90 -27.82 1.19
N LYS A 145 15.60 -28.04 0.99
CA LYS A 145 14.61 -28.35 2.04
C LYS A 145 14.42 -27.23 3.07
N THR A 146 14.91 -26.02 2.76
CA THR A 146 14.65 -24.81 3.57
C THR A 146 13.14 -24.53 3.57
N VAL A 147 12.55 -24.37 4.75
CA VAL A 147 11.17 -23.91 4.90
C VAL A 147 11.16 -22.39 4.71
N LEU A 148 10.54 -21.92 3.64
CA LEU A 148 10.52 -20.50 3.25
C LEU A 148 9.39 -19.74 3.94
N TRP A 149 8.27 -20.43 4.16
CA TRP A 149 7.08 -19.91 4.80
C TRP A 149 6.42 -21.03 5.58
N GLU A 150 6.17 -20.84 6.87
CA GLU A 150 5.44 -21.77 7.71
C GLU A 150 4.40 -21.02 8.52
N THR A 151 3.12 -21.23 8.19
CA THR A 151 2.01 -20.67 8.94
C THR A 151 1.26 -21.75 9.70
N PHE A 152 0.95 -21.42 10.95
CA PHE A 152 0.07 -22.18 11.79
C PHE A 152 -1.35 -21.66 11.59
N LEU A 153 -2.19 -22.43 10.90
CA LEU A 153 -3.57 -22.03 10.64
C LEU A 153 -4.45 -22.03 11.91
N GLY A 154 -3.98 -22.61 13.01
CA GLY A 154 -4.54 -22.35 14.36
C GLY A 154 -4.26 -20.93 14.90
N GLY A 155 -3.55 -20.09 14.17
CA GLY A 155 -3.33 -18.67 14.49
C GLY A 155 -3.95 -17.74 13.46
N LEU A 156 -4.64 -18.30 12.44
CA LEU A 156 -5.37 -17.54 11.43
C LEU A 156 -6.59 -16.90 12.07
N ILE A 157 -6.77 -15.60 11.87
CA ILE A 157 -8.02 -14.91 12.19
C ILE A 157 -8.59 -14.37 10.90
N PHE A 158 -9.89 -14.56 10.69
CA PHE A 158 -10.57 -14.11 9.49
C PHE A 158 -11.98 -13.64 9.84
N SER A 159 -12.10 -12.34 10.09
CA SER A 159 -13.39 -11.65 10.25
C SER A 159 -13.59 -10.60 9.17
N ASN A 160 -14.78 -9.97 9.17
CA ASN A 160 -15.13 -8.98 8.16
C ASN A 160 -14.19 -7.76 8.15
N GLN A 161 -13.68 -7.32 9.31
CA GLN A 161 -12.80 -6.14 9.44
C GLN A 161 -11.56 -6.39 10.30
N PHE A 162 -11.17 -7.65 10.46
CA PHE A 162 -9.89 -8.02 11.04
C PHE A 162 -9.45 -9.38 10.51
N MET A 163 -8.34 -9.39 9.79
CA MET A 163 -7.70 -10.62 9.34
C MET A 163 -6.24 -10.61 9.78
N GLN A 164 -5.77 -11.76 10.24
CA GLN A 164 -4.40 -11.93 10.70
C GLN A 164 -3.83 -13.27 10.24
N MET A 165 -2.60 -13.24 9.75
CA MET A 165 -1.83 -14.46 9.47
C MET A 165 -0.39 -14.25 9.90
N MET A 166 0.15 -15.25 10.61
CA MET A 166 1.53 -15.28 11.05
C MET A 166 2.30 -16.32 10.25
N THR A 167 3.57 -16.06 9.96
CA THR A 167 4.46 -16.99 9.28
C THR A 167 5.85 -16.96 9.91
N ALA A 168 6.46 -18.13 10.09
CA ALA A 168 7.89 -18.24 10.32
C ALA A 168 8.66 -18.23 8.99
N ILE A 169 9.82 -17.61 9.01
CA ILE A 169 10.70 -17.40 7.85
C ILE A 169 12.12 -17.91 8.16
N PRO A 170 12.91 -18.29 7.15
CA PRO A 170 14.16 -19.01 7.37
C PRO A 170 15.31 -18.14 7.92
N SER A 171 15.20 -16.81 7.86
CA SER A 171 16.28 -15.90 8.27
C SER A 171 15.75 -14.56 8.78
N THR A 172 16.58 -13.84 9.53
CA THR A 172 16.33 -12.46 9.99
C THR A 172 16.75 -11.40 8.97
N THR A 173 17.21 -11.80 7.79
CA THR A 173 17.70 -10.87 6.77
C THR A 173 16.56 -10.53 5.80
N ILE A 174 15.76 -9.53 6.18
CA ILE A 174 14.57 -9.06 5.45
C ILE A 174 14.77 -7.62 4.95
N TYR A 175 14.23 -7.35 3.77
CA TYR A 175 14.20 -6.05 3.10
C TYR A 175 12.82 -5.80 2.48
N GLY A 176 12.43 -4.55 2.27
CA GLY A 176 11.15 -4.17 1.65
C GLY A 176 10.20 -3.53 2.65
N PHE A 177 8.90 -3.71 2.45
CA PHE A 177 7.83 -2.90 3.03
C PHE A 177 7.95 -1.41 2.67
N GLY A 178 6.85 -0.69 2.79
CA GLY A 178 6.85 0.74 2.51
C GLY A 178 5.45 1.33 2.41
N GLU A 179 5.32 2.65 2.38
CA GLU A 179 6.43 3.61 2.45
C GLU A 179 6.69 4.11 3.88
N HIS A 180 7.95 4.08 4.30
CA HIS A 180 8.39 4.49 5.63
C HIS A 180 9.82 5.01 5.58
N GLU A 181 10.19 5.87 6.53
CA GLU A 181 11.60 6.10 6.85
C GLU A 181 12.14 4.94 7.70
N HIS A 182 12.87 4.02 7.07
CA HIS A 182 13.53 2.90 7.76
C HIS A 182 14.87 3.36 8.37
N PRO A 183 15.15 3.05 9.66
CA PRO A 183 16.47 3.34 10.26
C PRO A 183 17.65 2.63 9.58
N SER A 184 17.38 1.51 8.91
CA SER A 184 18.35 0.73 8.14
C SER A 184 17.67 0.00 6.99
N PHE A 185 18.42 -0.33 5.94
CA PHE A 185 17.86 -1.07 4.80
C PHE A 185 17.47 -2.51 5.17
N LYS A 186 18.34 -3.22 5.91
CA LYS A 186 17.98 -4.50 6.55
C LYS A 186 17.09 -4.20 7.75
N HIS A 187 16.00 -4.93 7.88
CA HIS A 187 15.07 -4.76 8.99
C HIS A 187 15.61 -5.28 10.33
N ASP A 188 15.31 -4.55 11.40
CA ASP A 188 15.35 -5.07 12.76
C ASP A 188 14.12 -5.96 12.99
N MET A 189 14.35 -7.17 13.47
CA MET A 189 13.30 -8.16 13.72
C MET A 189 12.71 -8.04 15.13
N ASN A 190 13.21 -7.12 15.97
CA ASN A 190 12.82 -7.05 17.37
C ASN A 190 11.48 -6.31 17.60
N PHE A 191 10.38 -7.00 17.30
CA PHE A 191 9.00 -6.53 17.52
C PHE A 191 8.71 -5.18 16.86
N ILE A 192 9.25 -4.98 15.66
CA ILE A 192 9.04 -3.77 14.86
C ILE A 192 7.77 -3.94 14.03
N GLN A 193 6.93 -2.92 14.00
CA GLN A 193 5.70 -2.87 13.22
C GLN A 193 5.82 -1.84 12.10
N TYR A 194 5.49 -2.26 10.87
CA TYR A 194 5.39 -1.39 9.71
C TYR A 194 3.92 -1.24 9.30
N GLY A 195 3.32 -0.11 9.67
CA GLY A 195 1.93 0.22 9.34
C GLY A 195 1.79 0.84 7.97
N MET A 196 0.85 0.38 7.14
CA MET A 196 0.71 0.80 5.76
C MET A 196 -0.72 1.27 5.47
N PHE A 197 -0.83 2.56 5.18
CA PHE A 197 -2.02 3.23 4.66
C PHE A 197 -1.55 4.57 4.08
N SER A 198 -1.90 4.89 2.83
CA SER A 198 -1.39 6.09 2.16
C SER A 198 -1.75 7.35 2.95
N ARG A 199 -0.76 8.19 3.26
CA ARG A 199 -0.92 9.38 4.08
C ARG A 199 0.13 10.44 3.78
N ALA A 200 -0.32 11.66 3.49
CA ALA A 200 0.57 12.80 3.43
C ALA A 200 1.02 13.20 4.83
N GLN A 201 2.28 12.91 5.13
CA GLN A 201 2.98 13.40 6.30
C GLN A 201 4.47 13.46 6.03
N SER A 202 5.21 14.20 6.85
CA SER A 202 6.66 14.34 6.68
C SER A 202 7.40 13.06 7.08
N PRO A 203 8.46 12.67 6.34
CA PRO A 203 9.30 11.52 6.66
C PRO A 203 10.32 11.92 7.73
N VAL A 204 9.83 12.22 8.94
CA VAL A 204 10.66 12.66 10.08
C VAL A 204 10.56 11.73 11.26
N GLN A 205 9.52 10.89 11.28
CA GLN A 205 9.26 9.93 12.34
C GLN A 205 9.38 8.53 11.75
N ALA A 206 10.34 7.77 12.27
CA ALA A 206 10.53 6.38 11.89
C ALA A 206 9.23 5.59 12.06
N PHE A 207 8.99 4.67 11.12
CA PHE A 207 7.84 3.74 11.11
C PHE A 207 6.45 4.37 10.92
N SER A 208 6.35 5.68 10.74
CA SER A 208 5.11 6.33 10.33
C SER A 208 4.75 5.95 8.88
N ASN A 209 3.47 5.68 8.61
CA ASN A 209 2.96 5.31 7.29
C ASN A 209 2.97 6.51 6.32
N LEU A 210 3.71 6.46 5.22
CA LEU A 210 3.84 7.62 4.31
C LEU A 210 2.91 7.49 3.10
N TYR A 211 3.35 7.96 1.94
CA TYR A 211 2.54 8.18 0.75
C TYR A 211 2.15 6.86 0.08
N GLY A 212 3.12 5.96 -0.10
CA GLY A 212 2.93 4.66 -0.74
C GLY A 212 2.51 3.51 0.19
N VAL A 213 1.92 2.48 -0.41
CA VAL A 213 1.63 1.19 0.23
C VAL A 213 2.32 0.08 -0.58
N HIS A 214 3.40 -0.45 -0.02
CA HIS A 214 4.28 -1.44 -0.66
C HIS A 214 4.39 -2.71 0.20
N PRO A 215 3.37 -3.58 0.20
CA PRO A 215 3.32 -4.79 1.04
C PRO A 215 4.14 -5.95 0.43
N PHE A 216 5.36 -5.67 -0.01
CA PHE A 216 6.31 -6.65 -0.55
C PHE A 216 7.56 -6.70 0.32
N TYR A 217 8.02 -7.92 0.65
CA TYR A 217 9.33 -8.11 1.27
C TYR A 217 10.17 -9.14 0.52
N MET A 218 11.48 -9.09 0.74
CA MET A 218 12.45 -10.08 0.31
C MET A 218 13.22 -10.60 1.52
N CYS A 219 13.42 -11.92 1.58
CA CYS A 219 14.24 -12.61 2.56
C CYS A 219 15.46 -13.21 1.88
N ILE A 220 16.64 -12.98 2.47
CA ILE A 220 17.86 -13.70 2.14
C ILE A 220 17.97 -14.89 3.09
N GLU A 221 17.90 -16.08 2.52
CA GLU A 221 17.94 -17.35 3.23
C GLU A 221 19.35 -17.61 3.79
N ASN A 222 19.46 -18.51 4.77
CA ASN A 222 20.75 -18.79 5.43
C ASN A 222 21.79 -19.43 4.49
N ASP A 223 21.37 -19.96 3.34
CA ASP A 223 22.23 -20.51 2.30
C ASP A 223 22.44 -19.53 1.12
N PHE A 224 22.09 -18.25 1.31
CA PHE A 224 22.17 -17.17 0.33
C PHE A 224 21.25 -17.29 -0.88
N ASN A 225 20.33 -18.27 -0.88
CA ASN A 225 19.17 -18.15 -1.76
C ASN A 225 18.28 -16.98 -1.32
N ALA A 226 17.36 -16.57 -2.18
CA ALA A 226 16.37 -15.56 -1.83
C ALA A 226 14.95 -15.97 -2.22
N HIS A 227 13.99 -15.45 -1.46
CA HIS A 227 12.59 -15.42 -1.87
C HIS A 227 11.99 -14.07 -1.52
N GLY A 228 10.88 -13.72 -2.16
CA GLY A 228 10.09 -12.55 -1.82
C GLY A 228 8.62 -12.88 -1.76
N VAL A 229 7.88 -12.09 -1.01
CA VAL A 229 6.42 -12.25 -0.85
C VAL A 229 5.75 -10.89 -1.01
N LEU A 230 4.73 -10.87 -1.86
CA LEU A 230 3.76 -9.78 -1.97
C LEU A 230 2.48 -10.20 -1.23
N PHE A 231 2.03 -9.37 -0.28
CA PHE A 231 0.69 -9.45 0.28
C PHE A 231 -0.23 -8.47 -0.47
N LEU A 232 -1.02 -8.99 -1.41
CA LEU A 232 -1.88 -8.18 -2.29
C LEU A 232 -3.18 -7.78 -1.57
N ASN A 233 -3.09 -6.74 -0.75
CA ASN A 233 -4.21 -6.10 -0.06
C ASN A 233 -3.98 -4.58 0.00
N SER A 234 -5.05 -3.79 -0.10
CA SER A 234 -5.01 -2.32 -0.11
C SER A 234 -5.85 -1.67 1.00
N ASN A 235 -6.36 -2.45 1.96
CA ASN A 235 -6.96 -1.90 3.18
C ASN A 235 -5.83 -1.46 4.12
N ALA A 236 -6.14 -0.64 5.12
CA ALA A 236 -5.17 -0.33 6.16
C ALA A 236 -4.67 -1.63 6.81
N GLN A 237 -3.35 -1.76 6.90
CA GLN A 237 -2.71 -3.01 7.25
C GLN A 237 -1.37 -2.77 7.92
N ASP A 238 -0.84 -3.76 8.59
CA ASP A 238 0.52 -3.74 9.10
C ASP A 238 1.18 -5.10 9.02
N VAL A 239 2.49 -5.09 9.19
CA VAL A 239 3.30 -6.27 9.44
C VAL A 239 4.16 -6.06 10.68
N THR A 240 4.10 -7.00 11.62
CA THR A 240 5.01 -7.04 12.78
C THR A 240 6.06 -8.11 12.59
N LEU A 241 7.32 -7.73 12.79
CA LEU A 241 8.49 -8.61 12.73
C LEU A 241 8.85 -9.05 14.14
N SER A 242 9.17 -10.33 14.35
CA SER A 242 9.59 -10.86 15.66
C SER A 242 10.98 -11.53 15.64
N PRO A 243 11.69 -11.58 16.80
CA PRO A 243 13.02 -12.20 16.91
C PRO A 243 13.07 -13.69 16.60
N TYR A 244 12.02 -14.43 16.94
CA TYR A 244 11.75 -15.71 16.30
C TYR A 244 11.35 -15.35 14.87
N PRO A 245 12.24 -15.57 13.86
CA PRO A 245 12.15 -14.86 12.60
C PRO A 245 10.80 -15.15 11.96
N ALA A 246 9.87 -14.23 12.13
CA ALA A 246 8.48 -14.41 11.79
C ALA A 246 7.84 -13.04 11.53
N LEU A 247 6.80 -13.09 10.73
CA LEU A 247 6.03 -11.93 10.28
C LEU A 247 4.56 -12.18 10.63
N THR A 248 3.92 -11.21 11.25
CA THR A 248 2.47 -11.20 11.50
C THR A 248 1.83 -10.12 10.65
N PHE A 249 1.07 -10.54 9.63
CA PHE A 249 0.30 -9.65 8.78
C PHE A 249 -1.06 -9.40 9.42
N ARG A 250 -1.49 -8.14 9.50
CA ARG A 250 -2.82 -7.72 9.95
C ARG A 250 -3.43 -6.78 8.94
N THR A 251 -4.72 -6.92 8.66
CA THR A 251 -5.45 -6.00 7.78
C THR A 251 -6.91 -5.85 8.24
N ILE A 252 -7.49 -4.68 7.99
CA ILE A 252 -8.87 -4.36 8.39
C ILE A 252 -9.92 -4.69 7.32
N GLY A 253 -9.57 -5.41 6.26
CA GLY A 253 -10.53 -5.77 5.22
C GLY A 253 -9.95 -6.57 4.06
N GLY A 254 -10.79 -6.78 3.04
CA GLY A 254 -10.43 -7.51 1.83
C GLY A 254 -10.29 -9.02 2.03
N ILE A 255 -9.25 -9.61 1.44
CA ILE A 255 -8.86 -11.02 1.56
C ILE A 255 -7.37 -11.16 1.91
N LEU A 256 -6.94 -12.38 2.24
CA LEU A 256 -5.52 -12.70 2.44
C LEU A 256 -4.95 -13.29 1.16
N ASP A 257 -4.39 -12.48 0.25
CA ASP A 257 -3.86 -12.93 -1.06
C ASP A 257 -2.34 -12.75 -1.12
N PHE A 258 -1.60 -13.85 -1.18
CA PHE A 258 -0.14 -13.85 -1.15
C PHE A 258 0.45 -14.41 -2.43
N TYR A 259 1.46 -13.74 -2.96
CA TYR A 259 2.32 -14.23 -4.03
C TYR A 259 3.73 -14.41 -3.51
N MET A 260 4.34 -15.55 -3.76
CA MET A 260 5.70 -15.84 -3.38
C MET A 260 6.56 -16.08 -4.61
N PHE A 261 7.74 -15.47 -4.65
CA PHE A 261 8.69 -15.46 -5.76
C PHE A 261 10.02 -16.04 -5.30
N LEU A 262 10.49 -17.14 -5.90
CA LEU A 262 11.70 -17.82 -5.50
C LEU A 262 12.87 -17.48 -6.43
N GLY A 263 13.96 -16.96 -5.88
CA GLY A 263 15.23 -16.81 -6.58
C GLY A 263 16.06 -18.10 -6.57
N PRO A 264 17.27 -18.01 -7.12
CA PRO A 264 18.40 -18.17 -6.22
C PRO A 264 18.94 -16.82 -5.76
N THR A 265 18.93 -15.77 -6.61
CA THR A 265 19.49 -14.46 -6.22
C THR A 265 18.40 -13.44 -5.84
N PRO A 266 18.74 -12.41 -5.06
CA PRO A 266 17.86 -11.26 -4.80
C PRO A 266 17.29 -10.65 -6.09
N GLU A 267 18.15 -10.47 -7.11
CA GLU A 267 17.73 -9.92 -8.39
C GLU A 267 16.71 -10.78 -9.12
N ASN A 268 16.82 -12.11 -9.02
CA ASN A 268 15.81 -12.99 -9.62
C ASN A 268 14.45 -12.85 -8.93
N VAL A 269 14.42 -12.56 -7.62
CA VAL A 269 13.18 -12.28 -6.89
C VAL A 269 12.56 -10.98 -7.40
N VAL A 270 13.33 -9.89 -7.49
CA VAL A 270 12.85 -8.59 -7.99
C VAL A 270 12.39 -8.67 -9.45
N GLN A 271 13.12 -9.40 -10.31
CA GLN A 271 12.74 -9.63 -11.70
C GLN A 271 11.38 -10.35 -11.81
N GLN A 272 11.12 -11.32 -10.94
CA GLN A 272 9.84 -12.04 -10.94
C GLN A 272 8.70 -11.19 -10.38
N TYR A 273 8.95 -10.47 -9.29
CA TYR A 273 7.98 -9.56 -8.70
C TYR A 273 7.53 -8.50 -9.71
N THR A 274 8.47 -7.78 -10.32
CA THR A 274 8.18 -6.75 -11.33
C THR A 274 7.59 -7.34 -12.62
N ALA A 275 7.97 -8.57 -13.02
CA ALA A 275 7.29 -9.24 -14.12
C ALA A 275 5.81 -9.57 -13.81
N ALA A 276 5.44 -9.73 -12.52
CA ALA A 276 4.08 -10.02 -12.11
C ALA A 276 3.23 -8.76 -11.94
N VAL A 277 3.75 -7.73 -11.26
CA VAL A 277 2.98 -6.51 -10.94
C VAL A 277 3.11 -5.40 -11.99
N GLY A 278 4.05 -5.54 -12.92
CA GLY A 278 4.37 -4.52 -13.93
C GLY A 278 5.83 -4.08 -13.83
N ARG A 279 6.55 -4.13 -14.95
CA ARG A 279 7.92 -3.62 -15.01
C ARG A 279 7.90 -2.11 -15.01
N SER A 280 8.92 -1.50 -14.40
CA SER A 280 9.19 -0.07 -14.57
C SER A 280 9.26 0.27 -16.06
N PHE A 281 8.65 1.39 -16.44
CA PHE A 281 8.77 1.91 -17.80
C PHE A 281 10.20 2.38 -18.06
N LEU A 282 10.60 2.43 -19.33
CA LEU A 282 11.86 3.06 -19.72
C LEU A 282 11.67 4.59 -19.64
N PRO A 283 12.33 5.30 -18.71
CA PRO A 283 12.19 6.74 -18.63
C PRO A 283 12.78 7.42 -19.87
N PRO A 284 12.27 8.60 -20.27
CA PRO A 284 12.91 9.38 -21.32
C PRO A 284 14.31 9.80 -20.85
N TYR A 285 15.30 9.79 -21.76
CA TYR A 285 16.71 9.99 -21.39
C TYR A 285 16.96 11.28 -20.59
N TRP A 286 16.28 12.37 -20.97
CA TRP A 286 16.40 13.67 -20.31
C TRP A 286 15.98 13.66 -18.83
N SER A 287 15.11 12.74 -18.40
CA SER A 287 14.67 12.68 -17.00
C SER A 287 15.74 12.08 -16.07
N LEU A 288 16.84 11.55 -16.62
CA LEU A 288 18.02 11.12 -15.87
C LEU A 288 18.96 12.30 -15.56
N GLY A 289 18.77 13.44 -16.23
CA GLY A 289 19.50 14.67 -15.98
C GLY A 289 19.11 15.34 -14.67
N PHE A 290 19.91 16.32 -14.23
CA PHE A 290 19.63 17.04 -12.99
C PHE A 290 18.37 17.90 -13.12
N GLN A 291 17.54 17.85 -12.09
CA GLN A 291 16.23 18.50 -12.04
C GLN A 291 16.21 19.51 -10.90
N LEU A 292 15.83 20.76 -11.17
CA LEU A 292 15.69 21.79 -10.15
C LEU A 292 14.21 22.13 -9.93
N SER A 293 13.79 22.07 -8.67
CA SER A 293 12.45 22.46 -8.21
C SER A 293 12.52 23.22 -6.90
N ARG A 294 11.43 23.92 -6.58
CA ARG A 294 11.06 24.37 -5.23
C ARG A 294 9.59 24.73 -5.23
N TRP A 295 8.98 24.59 -4.07
CA TRP A 295 7.75 25.30 -3.74
C TRP A 295 8.05 26.78 -3.50
N GLY A 296 7.34 27.67 -4.20
CA GLY A 296 7.38 29.10 -3.94
C GLY A 296 8.57 29.82 -4.57
N TYR A 297 8.68 29.77 -5.90
CA TYR A 297 9.39 30.81 -6.65
C TYR A 297 8.63 32.14 -6.59
N ASN A 298 7.30 32.07 -6.59
CA ASN A 298 6.30 33.14 -6.50
C ASN A 298 6.28 34.14 -7.66
N SER A 299 7.28 34.13 -8.54
CA SER A 299 7.24 34.89 -9.80
C SER A 299 8.19 34.35 -10.87
N ILE A 300 7.87 34.65 -12.13
CA ILE A 300 8.69 34.29 -13.29
C ILE A 300 10.10 34.90 -13.22
N ASP A 301 10.27 36.07 -12.59
CA ASP A 301 11.57 36.73 -12.46
C ASP A 301 12.52 35.95 -11.55
N VAL A 302 12.01 35.42 -10.44
CA VAL A 302 12.80 34.59 -9.51
C VAL A 302 13.16 33.26 -10.18
N LEU A 303 12.22 32.67 -10.92
CA LEU A 303 12.44 31.46 -11.70
C LEU A 303 13.54 31.68 -12.76
N LYS A 304 13.41 32.70 -13.61
CA LYS A 304 14.39 33.08 -14.64
C LYS A 304 15.78 33.36 -14.06
N LYS A 305 15.86 34.13 -12.97
CA LYS A 305 17.14 34.39 -12.27
C LYS A 305 17.76 33.12 -11.71
N THR A 306 16.96 32.16 -11.28
CA THR A 306 17.47 30.89 -10.74
C THR A 306 18.06 30.02 -11.84
N VAL A 307 17.32 29.82 -12.95
CA VAL A 307 17.84 29.11 -14.13
C VAL A 307 19.09 29.83 -14.69
N GLY A 308 19.04 31.16 -14.80
CA GLY A 308 20.17 31.95 -15.28
C GLY A 308 21.43 31.80 -14.43
N ARG A 309 21.30 31.64 -13.10
CA ARG A 309 22.43 31.36 -12.21
C ARG A 309 23.03 29.98 -12.43
N LEU A 310 22.21 28.94 -12.58
CA LEU A 310 22.72 27.58 -12.89
C LEU A 310 23.50 27.58 -14.20
N LYS A 311 22.96 28.25 -15.23
CA LYS A 311 23.65 28.43 -16.51
C LYS A 311 24.95 29.23 -16.38
N TYR A 312 24.96 30.30 -15.59
CA TYR A 312 26.17 31.11 -15.37
C TYR A 312 27.30 30.31 -14.71
N TYR A 313 26.97 29.43 -13.78
CA TYR A 313 27.94 28.56 -13.09
C TYR A 313 28.19 27.23 -13.81
N ASP A 314 27.70 27.06 -15.04
CA ASP A 314 27.88 25.84 -15.84
C ASP A 314 27.44 24.56 -15.11
N ILE A 315 26.33 24.65 -14.37
CA ILE A 315 25.73 23.50 -13.68
C ILE A 315 24.86 22.73 -14.66
N PRO A 316 25.08 21.41 -14.88
CA PRO A 316 24.19 20.59 -15.68
C PRO A 316 22.77 20.65 -15.13
N HIS A 317 21.81 21.05 -15.96
CA HIS A 317 20.41 21.25 -15.57
C HIS A 317 19.50 20.96 -16.76
N ASP A 318 18.83 19.82 -16.72
CA ASP A 318 17.98 19.35 -17.82
C ASP A 318 16.51 19.72 -17.61
N VAL A 319 16.03 19.77 -16.37
CA VAL A 319 14.60 19.90 -16.06
C VAL A 319 14.32 21.01 -15.05
N GLN A 320 13.46 21.95 -15.43
CA GLN A 320 12.91 22.95 -14.52
C GLN A 320 11.46 22.61 -14.17
N PHE A 321 11.10 22.75 -12.89
CA PHE A 321 9.73 22.54 -12.41
C PHE A 321 8.99 23.86 -12.23
N GLY A 322 7.69 23.84 -12.51
CA GLY A 322 6.70 24.76 -11.96
C GLY A 322 5.87 24.04 -10.90
N ASP A 323 6.07 24.43 -9.64
CA ASP A 323 5.22 24.04 -8.51
C ASP A 323 3.95 24.90 -8.47
N ILE A 324 3.02 24.67 -7.54
CA ILE A 324 1.67 25.26 -7.51
C ILE A 324 1.64 26.80 -7.59
N ASP A 325 2.73 27.50 -7.28
CA ASP A 325 2.82 28.96 -7.41
C ASP A 325 2.74 29.46 -8.86
N TYR A 326 2.95 28.61 -9.88
CA TYR A 326 2.69 29.01 -11.27
C TYR A 326 1.19 29.15 -11.57
N MET A 327 0.34 28.45 -10.82
CA MET A 327 -1.11 28.35 -11.08
C MET A 327 -1.83 29.63 -10.65
N GLU A 328 -2.96 29.94 -11.30
CA GLU A 328 -3.84 31.00 -10.82
C GLU A 328 -4.54 30.52 -9.54
N ARG A 329 -4.18 31.11 -8.38
CA ARG A 329 -4.76 30.75 -7.07
C ARG A 329 -4.73 29.24 -6.77
N HIS A 330 -3.65 28.55 -7.19
CA HIS A 330 -3.49 27.09 -7.05
C HIS A 330 -4.59 26.26 -7.73
N MET A 331 -5.22 26.78 -8.78
CA MET A 331 -6.18 26.04 -9.58
C MET A 331 -5.49 25.30 -10.72
N ASP A 332 -5.64 23.99 -10.73
CA ASP A 332 -5.16 23.11 -11.80
C ASP A 332 -5.59 23.60 -13.20
N PHE A 333 -4.74 23.35 -14.20
CA PHE A 333 -4.95 23.76 -15.60
C PHE A 333 -5.08 25.28 -15.83
N THR A 334 -4.54 26.09 -14.92
CA THR A 334 -4.42 27.54 -15.06
C THR A 334 -2.97 27.99 -14.88
N TYR A 335 -2.66 29.25 -15.19
CA TYR A 335 -1.42 29.88 -14.73
C TYR A 335 -1.64 31.35 -14.40
N ASP A 336 -0.92 31.85 -13.41
CA ASP A 336 -1.01 33.23 -12.93
C ASP A 336 -0.51 34.21 -14.01
N LYS A 337 -1.46 34.93 -14.61
CA LYS A 337 -1.20 35.90 -15.68
C LYS A 337 -0.48 37.17 -15.19
N THR A 338 -0.35 37.35 -13.88
CA THR A 338 0.32 38.49 -13.25
C THR A 338 1.74 38.13 -12.82
N ASN A 339 1.89 37.19 -11.88
CA ASN A 339 3.22 36.82 -11.36
C ASN A 339 4.03 35.96 -12.33
N PHE A 340 3.35 35.25 -13.23
CA PHE A 340 3.94 34.39 -14.25
C PHE A 340 3.61 34.88 -15.68
N ALA A 341 3.44 36.20 -15.83
CA ALA A 341 3.36 36.84 -17.14
C ALA A 341 4.60 36.52 -17.98
N GLY A 342 4.42 35.91 -19.16
CA GLY A 342 5.53 35.50 -20.02
C GLY A 342 6.04 34.07 -19.79
N LEU A 343 5.35 33.27 -18.97
CA LEU A 343 5.72 31.87 -18.73
C LEU A 343 5.70 31.01 -20.01
N PRO A 344 4.70 31.08 -20.92
CA PRO A 344 4.73 30.33 -22.17
C PRO A 344 6.00 30.60 -23.01
N GLU A 345 6.40 31.86 -23.10
CA GLU A 345 7.58 32.31 -23.82
C GLU A 345 8.86 31.78 -23.15
N PHE A 346 8.92 31.81 -21.83
CA PHE A 346 10.05 31.29 -21.08
C PHE A 346 10.20 29.78 -21.23
N ILE A 347 9.10 29.01 -21.20
CA ILE A 347 9.14 27.56 -21.47
C ILE A 347 9.73 27.31 -22.86
N LYS A 348 9.31 28.10 -23.87
CA LYS A 348 9.87 28.00 -25.22
C LYS A 348 11.38 28.30 -25.25
N GLU A 349 11.85 29.30 -24.50
CA GLU A 349 13.28 29.60 -24.36
C GLU A 349 14.06 28.43 -23.74
N LEU A 350 13.55 27.83 -22.65
CA LEU A 350 14.14 26.66 -22.02
C LEU A 350 14.29 25.50 -23.01
N LYS A 351 13.21 25.19 -23.74
CA LYS A 351 13.20 24.12 -24.73
C LYS A 351 14.13 24.36 -25.91
N ASN A 352 14.24 25.60 -26.39
CA ASN A 352 15.22 25.97 -27.41
C ASN A 352 16.67 25.78 -26.93
N SER A 353 16.91 25.79 -25.62
CA SER A 353 18.22 25.49 -25.04
C SER A 353 18.44 24.00 -24.70
N GLY A 354 17.48 23.13 -25.05
CA GLY A 354 17.55 21.69 -24.78
C GLY A 354 17.05 21.27 -23.40
N MET A 355 16.48 22.19 -22.62
CA MET A 355 15.89 21.89 -21.32
C MET A 355 14.42 21.47 -21.45
N HIS A 356 13.90 20.87 -20.39
CA HIS A 356 12.51 20.43 -20.27
C HIS A 356 11.80 21.15 -19.12
N TYR A 357 10.49 21.30 -19.23
CA TYR A 357 9.66 21.91 -18.19
C TYR A 357 8.60 20.94 -17.68
N ILE A 358 8.61 20.66 -16.38
CA ILE A 358 7.59 19.83 -15.71
C ILE A 358 6.66 20.73 -14.89
N ILE A 359 5.36 20.46 -14.94
CA ILE A 359 4.36 21.11 -14.09
C ILE A 359 3.87 20.16 -13.00
N VAL A 360 3.56 20.69 -11.82
CA VAL A 360 2.76 19.99 -10.80
C VAL A 360 1.29 20.03 -11.21
N LEU A 361 0.55 18.95 -10.99
CA LEU A 361 -0.92 18.92 -11.01
C LEU A 361 -1.45 18.10 -9.83
N ASP A 362 -2.53 18.57 -9.22
CA ASP A 362 -3.11 18.01 -8.00
C ASP A 362 -4.46 17.28 -8.26
N PRO A 363 -4.82 16.25 -7.48
CA PRO A 363 -6.04 15.46 -7.67
C PRO A 363 -7.28 16.10 -7.02
N PHE A 364 -7.35 17.43 -6.97
CA PHE A 364 -8.50 18.16 -6.44
C PHE A 364 -8.76 19.45 -7.20
N LEU A 365 -10.02 19.85 -7.24
CA LEU A 365 -10.47 21.05 -7.96
C LEU A 365 -11.37 21.86 -7.06
N THR A 366 -11.22 23.19 -7.06
CA THR A 366 -12.22 24.05 -6.42
C THR A 366 -13.57 23.89 -7.09
N LYS A 367 -14.62 23.83 -6.28
CA LYS A 367 -16.03 23.76 -6.74
C LYS A 367 -16.79 25.08 -6.59
N ASP A 368 -16.14 26.10 -6.05
CA ASP A 368 -16.80 27.34 -5.59
C ASP A 368 -16.57 28.54 -6.53
N GLU A 369 -15.96 28.31 -7.70
CA GLU A 369 -15.82 29.35 -8.71
C GLU A 369 -17.16 29.67 -9.38
N PRO A 370 -17.40 30.94 -9.79
CA PRO A 370 -18.60 31.29 -10.53
C PRO A 370 -18.72 30.50 -11.85
N GLN A 371 -19.96 30.28 -12.29
CA GLN A 371 -20.23 29.62 -13.56
C GLN A 371 -19.59 30.39 -14.74
N GLY A 372 -18.98 29.65 -15.65
CA GLY A 372 -18.23 30.12 -16.81
C GLY A 372 -16.76 30.43 -16.52
N ILE A 373 -16.28 30.28 -15.28
CA ILE A 373 -14.92 30.68 -14.89
C ILE A 373 -13.95 29.48 -14.88
N TYR A 374 -14.36 28.34 -14.32
CA TYR A 374 -13.44 27.22 -14.07
C TYR A 374 -13.86 25.95 -14.82
N LYS A 375 -13.46 25.90 -16.09
CA LYS A 375 -13.77 24.80 -17.03
C LYS A 375 -13.43 23.40 -16.50
N PRO A 376 -12.27 23.14 -15.84
CA PRO A 376 -11.95 21.80 -15.33
C PRO A 376 -13.03 21.24 -14.40
N TYR A 377 -13.54 22.07 -13.48
CA TYR A 377 -14.64 21.68 -12.59
C TYR A 377 -15.96 21.52 -13.35
N GLU A 378 -16.34 22.46 -14.21
CA GLU A 378 -17.62 22.38 -14.94
C GLU A 378 -17.73 21.12 -15.80
N LEU A 379 -16.67 20.81 -16.54
CA LEU A 379 -16.64 19.62 -17.37
C LEU A 379 -16.65 18.34 -16.51
N GLY A 380 -15.91 18.32 -15.40
CA GLY A 380 -15.94 17.16 -14.51
C GLY A 380 -17.32 16.95 -13.86
N GLN A 381 -18.01 18.04 -13.56
CA GLN A 381 -19.39 18.01 -13.05
C GLN A 381 -20.36 17.48 -14.11
N GLU A 382 -20.25 17.92 -15.36
CA GLU A 382 -21.03 17.41 -16.49
C GLU A 382 -20.76 15.91 -16.73
N MET A 383 -19.51 15.49 -16.62
CA MET A 383 -19.11 14.10 -16.82
C MET A 383 -19.41 13.19 -15.61
N GLY A 384 -19.76 13.76 -14.46
CA GLY A 384 -20.09 12.99 -13.25
C GLY A 384 -18.92 12.16 -12.72
N ILE A 385 -17.71 12.71 -12.74
CA ILE A 385 -16.45 12.00 -12.45
C ILE A 385 -15.99 12.07 -10.99
N TRP A 386 -16.73 12.75 -10.12
CA TRP A 386 -16.28 12.95 -8.74
C TRP A 386 -16.40 11.68 -7.89
N VAL A 387 -15.49 11.52 -6.94
CA VAL A 387 -15.70 10.68 -5.77
C VAL A 387 -16.95 11.17 -5.06
N LYS A 388 -17.80 10.24 -4.59
CA LYS A 388 -19.11 10.54 -4.01
C LYS A 388 -19.20 10.12 -2.55
N ASN A 389 -20.14 10.73 -1.85
CA ASN A 389 -20.58 10.36 -0.51
C ASN A 389 -21.24 8.97 -0.53
N SER A 390 -21.52 8.45 0.66
CA SER A 390 -22.17 7.16 0.89
C SER A 390 -23.58 7.04 0.24
N ASP A 391 -24.22 8.16 -0.09
CA ASP A 391 -25.50 8.20 -0.82
C ASP A 391 -25.38 7.80 -2.31
N GLY A 392 -24.15 7.66 -2.83
CA GLY A 392 -23.85 7.26 -4.21
C GLY A 392 -24.11 8.35 -5.26
N ASN A 393 -24.48 9.56 -4.85
CA ASN A 393 -24.92 10.63 -5.75
C ASN A 393 -24.18 11.96 -5.52
N THR A 394 -24.02 12.37 -4.27
CA THR A 394 -23.45 13.68 -3.91
C THR A 394 -21.93 13.63 -3.97
N PRO A 395 -21.24 14.56 -4.66
CA PRO A 395 -19.78 14.62 -4.65
C PRO A 395 -19.22 14.81 -3.23
N ALA A 396 -18.14 14.08 -2.92
CA ALA A 396 -17.39 14.29 -1.70
C ALA A 396 -16.63 15.61 -1.76
N VAL A 397 -16.72 16.37 -0.66
CA VAL A 397 -16.20 17.73 -0.56
C VAL A 397 -15.18 17.79 0.57
N GLY A 398 -13.99 18.28 0.26
CA GLY A 398 -12.89 18.52 1.20
C GLY A 398 -12.31 19.93 1.08
N LYS A 399 -11.08 20.10 1.57
CA LYS A 399 -10.32 21.34 1.54
C LYS A 399 -8.90 21.05 1.06
N ALA A 400 -8.39 21.86 0.13
CA ALA A 400 -7.06 21.71 -0.42
C ALA A 400 -6.44 23.09 -0.76
N TRP A 401 -5.42 23.12 -1.62
CA TRP A 401 -4.72 24.35 -2.05
C TRP A 401 -5.60 25.43 -2.70
N PRO A 402 -6.53 25.11 -3.63
CA PRO A 402 -7.32 26.14 -4.30
C PRO A 402 -8.35 26.78 -3.34
N PRO A 403 -8.89 27.96 -3.72
CA PRO A 403 -9.86 28.68 -2.90
C PRO A 403 -11.16 27.88 -2.69
N GLY A 404 -11.86 28.18 -1.60
CA GLY A 404 -13.12 27.51 -1.28
C GLY A 404 -12.95 26.04 -0.93
N TYR A 405 -13.95 25.24 -1.23
CA TYR A 405 -13.97 23.80 -1.06
C TYR A 405 -13.58 23.08 -2.34
N SER A 406 -13.11 21.84 -2.18
CA SER A 406 -12.59 21.04 -3.28
C SER A 406 -13.37 19.73 -3.47
N VAL A 407 -13.49 19.30 -4.73
CA VAL A 407 -13.94 17.96 -5.13
C VAL A 407 -12.76 17.15 -5.65
N PHE A 408 -12.89 15.82 -5.59
CA PHE A 408 -11.84 14.86 -5.95
C PHE A 408 -12.28 14.02 -7.14
N PRO A 409 -11.55 13.99 -8.27
CA PRO A 409 -11.83 13.10 -9.38
C PRO A 409 -11.66 11.62 -8.97
N ASP A 410 -12.58 10.76 -9.37
CA ASP A 410 -12.48 9.31 -9.22
C ASP A 410 -11.68 8.72 -10.38
N TYR A 411 -10.38 8.55 -10.23
CA TYR A 411 -9.51 7.99 -11.27
C TYR A 411 -9.76 6.49 -11.57
N THR A 412 -10.61 5.81 -10.79
CA THR A 412 -11.05 4.43 -11.11
C THR A 412 -12.18 4.42 -12.16
N ASN A 413 -12.84 5.55 -12.37
CA ASN A 413 -13.84 5.73 -13.41
C ASN A 413 -13.15 6.05 -14.76
N PRO A 414 -13.40 5.27 -15.84
CA PRO A 414 -12.79 5.50 -17.15
C PRO A 414 -13.11 6.88 -17.74
N ARG A 415 -14.26 7.49 -17.40
CA ARG A 415 -14.59 8.86 -17.87
C ARG A 415 -13.67 9.91 -17.26
N THR A 416 -13.14 9.67 -16.07
CA THR A 416 -12.14 10.56 -15.44
C THR A 416 -10.85 10.56 -16.23
N VAL A 417 -10.45 9.40 -16.79
CA VAL A 417 -9.27 9.31 -17.66
C VAL A 417 -9.46 10.13 -18.92
N GLU A 418 -10.64 10.07 -19.55
CA GLU A 418 -10.98 10.90 -20.72
C GLU A 418 -10.94 12.40 -20.40
N TRP A 419 -11.54 12.80 -19.28
CA TRP A 419 -11.51 14.18 -18.78
C TRP A 419 -10.08 14.65 -18.54
N TRP A 420 -9.27 13.86 -17.84
CA TRP A 420 -7.89 14.20 -17.50
C TRP A 420 -7.01 14.38 -18.74
N ILE A 421 -7.12 13.45 -19.70
CA ILE A 421 -6.42 13.55 -20.99
C ILE A 421 -6.85 14.83 -21.72
N HIS A 422 -8.15 15.12 -21.77
CA HIS A 422 -8.65 16.31 -22.44
C HIS A 422 -8.10 17.60 -21.81
N MET A 423 -8.15 17.72 -20.48
CA MET A 423 -7.61 18.88 -19.76
C MET A 423 -6.10 19.02 -19.95
N CYS A 424 -5.33 17.93 -19.86
CA CYS A 424 -3.89 17.95 -20.12
C CYS A 424 -3.55 18.40 -21.54
N VAL A 425 -4.26 17.88 -22.55
CA VAL A 425 -4.03 18.22 -23.97
C VAL A 425 -4.39 19.68 -24.25
N GLU A 426 -5.47 20.19 -23.68
CA GLU A 426 -5.82 21.60 -23.82
C GLU A 426 -4.82 22.51 -23.12
N PHE A 427 -4.43 22.18 -21.89
CA PHE A 427 -3.47 22.99 -21.15
C PHE A 427 -2.08 22.97 -21.78
N LYS A 428 -1.66 21.84 -22.39
CA LYS A 428 -0.42 21.74 -23.15
C LYS A 428 -0.35 22.71 -24.33
N ARG A 429 -1.49 23.12 -24.90
CA ARG A 429 -1.55 24.16 -25.96
C ARG A 429 -1.31 25.56 -25.43
N ILE A 430 -1.47 25.76 -24.12
CA ILE A 430 -1.27 27.04 -23.43
C ILE A 430 0.15 27.10 -22.84
N LEU A 431 0.56 26.06 -22.12
CA LEU A 431 1.91 25.87 -21.60
C LEU A 431 2.50 24.59 -22.18
N ASP A 432 3.54 24.68 -23.00
CA ASP A 432 4.12 23.50 -23.67
C ASP A 432 5.07 22.70 -22.76
N PHE A 433 4.54 22.16 -21.65
CA PHE A 433 5.26 21.32 -20.69
C PHE A 433 5.62 19.93 -21.26
N ASP A 434 6.68 19.32 -20.73
CA ASP A 434 7.25 18.05 -21.20
C ASP A 434 6.97 16.86 -20.26
N GLY A 435 6.54 17.13 -19.04
CA GLY A 435 6.13 16.12 -18.06
C GLY A 435 5.18 16.69 -17.02
N ILE A 436 4.57 15.79 -16.25
CA ILE A 436 3.63 16.12 -15.17
C ILE A 436 4.16 15.46 -13.89
N CYS A 437 4.28 16.25 -12.83
CA CYS A 437 4.45 15.78 -11.46
C CYS A 437 3.06 15.72 -10.82
N ILE A 438 2.57 14.54 -10.49
CA ILE A 438 1.30 14.40 -9.76
C ILE A 438 1.61 14.37 -8.26
N ASP A 439 0.97 15.25 -7.49
CA ASP A 439 1.22 15.39 -6.05
C ASP A 439 -0.09 15.25 -5.25
N MET A 440 0.00 15.13 -3.93
CA MET A 440 -1.14 15.14 -2.99
C MET A 440 -2.17 14.00 -3.24
N ASN A 441 -1.71 12.88 -3.78
CA ASN A 441 -2.53 11.82 -4.37
C ASN A 441 -2.68 10.55 -3.52
N GLU A 442 -2.47 10.66 -2.20
CA GLU A 442 -2.80 9.62 -1.24
C GLU A 442 -4.27 9.20 -1.23
N PRO A 443 -5.30 10.06 -1.45
CA PRO A 443 -5.33 11.52 -1.67
C PRO A 443 -5.31 12.37 -0.38
N THR A 444 -4.67 13.53 -0.43
CA THR A 444 -4.64 14.48 0.70
C THR A 444 -5.91 15.34 0.79
N ASN A 445 -6.36 15.54 2.02
CA ASN A 445 -7.39 16.53 2.37
C ASN A 445 -6.92 17.30 3.62
N PHE A 446 -7.00 18.64 3.59
CA PHE A 446 -6.65 19.49 4.73
C PHE A 446 -7.70 19.46 5.85
N GLY A 447 -8.88 18.92 5.57
CA GLY A 447 -9.89 18.57 6.57
C GLY A 447 -9.94 17.06 6.84
N THR A 448 -10.69 16.67 7.88
CA THR A 448 -10.94 15.26 8.19
C THR A 448 -12.15 14.74 7.40
N GLY A 449 -11.93 13.74 6.54
CA GLY A 449 -13.00 13.04 5.83
C GLY A 449 -13.67 13.89 4.75
N GLN A 450 -15.00 14.05 4.85
CA GLN A 450 -15.79 14.93 3.99
C GLN A 450 -16.44 16.04 4.83
N MET A 451 -16.94 17.10 4.19
CA MET A 451 -17.78 18.11 4.86
C MET A 451 -19.25 17.65 4.97
N PRO A 452 -19.95 17.84 6.12
CA PRO A 452 -19.44 18.44 7.37
C PRO A 452 -18.73 17.46 8.31
N GLY A 453 -18.67 16.17 7.97
CA GLY A 453 -17.92 15.15 8.70
C GLY A 453 -18.18 13.74 8.19
N CYS A 454 -17.56 12.77 8.85
CA CYS A 454 -17.76 11.35 8.60
C CYS A 454 -18.90 10.77 9.45
N ASP A 455 -19.76 9.96 8.84
CA ASP A 455 -20.78 9.20 9.54
C ASP A 455 -20.18 8.26 10.58
N LYS A 456 -20.84 8.11 11.72
CA LYS A 456 -20.47 7.12 12.74
C LYS A 456 -20.91 5.72 12.31
N ASN A 457 -20.05 5.04 11.57
CA ASN A 457 -20.26 3.68 11.09
C ASN A 457 -18.97 2.86 11.16
N ILE A 458 -19.07 1.56 10.87
CA ILE A 458 -17.96 0.61 10.97
C ILE A 458 -16.85 0.83 9.92
N ILE A 459 -17.08 1.63 8.88
CA ILE A 459 -16.05 1.95 7.87
C ILE A 459 -15.17 3.08 8.38
N ASN A 460 -15.77 4.16 8.89
CA ASN A 460 -15.05 5.31 9.44
C ASN A 460 -14.49 5.05 10.85
N TYR A 461 -15.14 4.17 11.61
CA TYR A 461 -14.76 3.77 12.98
C TYR A 461 -14.76 2.24 13.07
N PRO A 462 -13.75 1.57 12.49
CA PRO A 462 -13.71 0.11 12.44
C PRO A 462 -13.53 -0.51 13.84
N PRO A 463 -13.94 -1.78 14.03
CA PRO A 463 -13.77 -2.49 15.30
C PRO A 463 -12.31 -2.58 15.78
N TYR A 464 -11.36 -2.55 14.84
CA TYR A 464 -9.92 -2.46 15.09
C TYR A 464 -9.35 -1.28 14.30
N VAL A 465 -8.66 -0.39 14.99
CA VAL A 465 -7.87 0.69 14.39
C VAL A 465 -6.40 0.37 14.66
N PRO A 466 -5.59 0.12 13.63
CA PRO A 466 -4.15 -0.05 13.82
C PRO A 466 -3.51 1.18 14.48
N ASP A 467 -2.61 0.97 15.45
CA ASP A 467 -2.00 2.05 16.26
C ASP A 467 -1.34 3.15 15.43
N PHE A 468 -0.78 2.81 14.27
CA PHE A 468 -0.15 3.78 13.36
C PHE A 468 -1.14 4.80 12.78
N LEU A 469 -2.45 4.50 12.78
CA LEU A 469 -3.51 5.43 12.39
C LEU A 469 -4.00 6.31 13.56
N CYS A 470 -3.75 5.91 14.81
CA CYS A 470 -4.26 6.59 16.00
C CYS A 470 -3.41 7.79 16.44
N ASN A 471 -2.17 7.92 15.95
CA ASN A 471 -1.18 8.79 16.54
C ASN A 471 -1.27 10.28 16.14
N TYR A 472 -2.21 10.72 15.29
CA TYR A 472 -2.21 12.10 14.76
C TYR A 472 -3.58 12.64 14.35
#